data_AF-A0A947NRB9-F1
#
_entry.id   AF-A0A947NRB9-F1
#
_cell.length_a   1.000
_cell.length_b   1.000
_cell.length_c   1.000
_cell.angle_alpha   90.00
_cell.angle_beta   90.00
_cell.angle_gamma   90.00
#
_symmetry.space_group_name_H-M   'P 1'
#
loop_
_entity.id
_entity.type
_entity.pdbx_description
1 polymer ?
#
loop_
_entity_poly.entity_id
_entity_poly.type
_entity_poly.pdbx_seq_one_letter_code
_entity_poly.pdbx_strand_id
1 'polypeptide(L)' 'MEKLLTVDQLSDILQVSRRTIYDWTHTGFVPHYKLPKGVRFKIVEIEQWLQKRKEKGRCFYKVTIRNDWV' A
#
# COMPACT_ATOMS: atom_id res chain seq x y z
N MET A 1 5.88 22.25 -7.50
CA MET A 1 4.66 21.60 -6.95
C MET A 1 4.70 20.15 -7.39
N GLU A 2 4.66 19.20 -6.45
CA GLU A 2 4.55 17.78 -6.81
C GLU A 2 3.18 17.47 -7.40
N LYS A 3 3.16 16.60 -8.41
CA LYS A 3 1.93 16.17 -9.07
C LYS A 3 1.17 15.21 -8.16
N LEU A 4 -0.11 15.49 -7.94
CA LEU A 4 -1.00 14.57 -7.24
C LEU A 4 -1.58 13.54 -8.21
N LEU A 5 -1.73 12.31 -7.73
CA LEU A 5 -2.27 11.19 -8.49
C LEU A 5 -3.80 11.22 -8.50
N THR A 6 -4.37 10.79 -9.63
CA THR A 6 -5.79 10.45 -9.74
C THR A 6 -6.07 9.06 -9.17
N VAL A 7 -7.35 8.70 -9.05
CA VAL A 7 -7.77 7.34 -8.69
C VAL A 7 -7.27 6.32 -9.70
N ASP A 8 -7.35 6.63 -11.00
CA ASP A 8 -6.87 5.72 -12.06
C ASP A 8 -5.36 5.47 -11.93
N GLN A 9 -4.57 6.54 -11.75
CA GLN A 9 -3.12 6.40 -11.59
C GLN A 9 -2.74 5.61 -10.34
N LEU A 10 -3.43 5.83 -9.22
CA LEU A 10 -3.19 5.06 -8.00
C LEU A 10 -3.61 3.58 -8.16
N SER A 11 -4.72 3.34 -8.85
CA SER A 11 -5.22 2.01 -9.20
C SER A 11 -4.19 1.24 -10.03
N ASP A 12 -3.59 1.89 -11.03
CA ASP A 12 -2.54 1.32 -11.86
C ASP A 12 -1.25 1.05 -11.07
N ILE A 13 -0.85 1.97 -10.18
CA ILE A 13 0.36 1.79 -9.36
C ILE A 13 0.21 0.64 -8.37
N LEU A 14 -0.92 0.57 -7.66
CA LEU A 14 -1.15 -0.43 -6.63
C LEU A 14 -1.69 -1.75 -7.19
N GLN A 15 -2.02 -1.81 -8.48
CA GLN A 15 -2.63 -2.96 -9.14
C GLN A 15 -3.90 -3.45 -8.42
N VAL A 16 -4.74 -2.50 -7.99
CA VAL A 16 -6.04 -2.78 -7.35
C VAL A 16 -7.14 -2.06 -8.10
N SER A 17 -8.37 -2.57 -8.04
CA SER A 17 -9.49 -1.94 -8.76
C SER A 17 -9.78 -0.52 -8.27
N ARG A 18 -10.24 0.36 -9.17
CA ARG A 18 -10.69 1.72 -8.80
C ARG A 18 -11.76 1.71 -7.72
N ARG A 19 -12.65 0.71 -7.75
CA ARG A 19 -13.68 0.51 -6.73
C ARG A 19 -13.05 0.35 -5.35
N THR A 20 -12.04 -0.51 -5.23
CA THR A 20 -11.28 -0.71 -3.98
C THR A 20 -10.64 0.59 -3.48
N ILE A 21 -10.06 1.40 -4.38
CA ILE A 21 -9.51 2.72 -4.01
C ILE A 21 -10.61 3.64 -3.47
N TYR A 22 -11.78 3.69 -4.10
CA TYR A 22 -12.91 4.47 -3.59
C TYR A 22 -13.38 3.99 -2.23
N ASP A 23 -13.49 2.68 -2.02
CA ASP A 23 -13.88 2.09 -0.73
C ASP A 23 -12.87 2.46 0.36
N TRP A 24 -11.56 2.38 0.07
CA TRP A 24 -10.50 2.82 0.98
C TRP A 24 -10.56 4.31 1.28
N THR A 25 -10.93 5.13 0.28
CA THR A 25 -11.07 6.57 0.45
C THR A 25 -12.28 6.91 1.33
N HIS A 26 -13.40 6.24 1.10
CA HIS A 26 -14.64 6.41 1.86
C HIS A 26 -14.46 6.03 3.34
N THR A 27 -13.73 4.95 3.59
CA THR A 27 -13.41 4.46 4.94
C THR A 27 -12.24 5.18 5.62
N GLY A 28 -11.57 6.10 4.93
CA GLY A 28 -10.37 6.78 5.45
C GLY A 28 -9.14 5.87 5.60
N PHE A 29 -9.15 4.71 4.94
CA PHE A 29 -8.10 3.70 5.03
C PHE A 29 -6.80 4.11 4.32
N VAL A 30 -6.92 4.88 3.22
CA VAL A 30 -5.82 5.41 2.43
C VAL A 30 -5.71 6.95 2.58
N PRO A 31 -4.49 7.52 2.74
CA PRO A 31 -4.30 8.96 2.79
C PRO A 31 -4.78 9.61 1.50
N HIS A 32 -5.60 10.66 1.59
CA HIS A 32 -6.18 11.30 0.43
C HIS A 32 -6.52 12.76 0.70
N TYR A 33 -6.58 13.53 -0.39
CA TYR A 33 -7.03 14.91 -0.42
C TYR A 33 -8.40 14.96 -1.09
N LYS A 34 -9.40 15.49 -0.40
CA LYS A 34 -10.72 15.77 -1.00
C LYS A 34 -10.66 17.14 -1.68
N LEU A 35 -10.88 17.16 -2.99
CA LEU A 35 -11.04 18.36 -3.78
C LEU A 35 -12.48 18.44 -4.31
N PRO A 36 -12.96 19.62 -4.73
CA PRO A 36 -14.31 19.77 -5.27
C PRO A 36 -14.63 18.85 -6.46
N LYS A 37 -13.62 18.48 -7.26
CA LYS A 37 -13.76 17.64 -8.47
C LYS A 37 -13.24 16.21 -8.27
N GLY A 38 -13.16 15.73 -7.03
CA GLY A 38 -12.79 14.36 -6.70
C GLY A 38 -11.60 14.27 -5.75
N VAL A 39 -11.00 13.09 -5.68
CA VAL A 39 -9.94 12.79 -4.70
C VAL A 39 -8.57 12.72 -5.36
N ARG A 40 -7.54 13.08 -4.60
CA ARG A 40 -6.15 13.10 -5.04
C ARG A 40 -5.23 12.50 -4.01
N PHE A 41 -4.11 11.94 -4.47
CA PHE A 41 -3.17 11.22 -3.63
C PHE A 41 -1.77 11.76 -3.85
N LYS A 42 -1.04 12.01 -2.76
CA LYS A 42 0.37 12.37 -2.83
C LYS A 42 1.21 11.10 -2.80
N ILE A 43 2.05 10.88 -3.81
CA ILE A 43 2.82 9.63 -3.96
C ILE A 43 3.65 9.32 -2.69
N VAL A 44 4.33 10.33 -2.15
CA VAL A 44 5.15 10.20 -0.94
C VAL A 44 4.33 9.70 0.26
N GLU A 45 3.09 10.15 0.43
CA GLU A 45 2.22 9.69 1.52
C GLU A 45 1.76 8.25 1.32
N ILE A 46 1.48 7.86 0.07
CA ILE A 46 1.11 6.49 -0.28
C ILE A 46 2.28 5.54 -0.01
N GLU A 47 3.49 5.91 -0.40
CA GLU A 47 4.70 5.10 -0.13
C GLU A 47 4.93 4.93 1.37
N GLN A 48 4.84 6.01 2.14
CA GLN A 48 4.94 5.95 3.60
C GLN A 48 3.84 5.08 4.23
N TRP A 49 2.62 5.18 3.70
CA TRP A 49 1.49 4.38 4.14
C TRP A 49 1.69 2.88 3.86
N LEU A 50 2.19 2.52 2.67
CA LEU A 50 2.56 1.13 2.34
C LEU A 50 3.65 0.61 3.27
N GLN A 51 4.68 1.41 3.51
CA GLN A 51 5.80 1.02 4.36
C GLN A 51 5.36 0.74 5.80
N LYS A 52 4.44 1.53 6.35
CA LYS A 52 3.86 1.32 7.69
C LYS A 52 3.00 0.06 7.78
N ARG A 53 2.47 -0.42 6.65
CA ARG A 53 1.57 -1.58 6.57
C ARG A 53 2.26 -2.86 6.15
N LYS A 54 3.54 -2.79 5.79
CA LYS A 54 4.34 -3.97 5.45
C LYS A 54 4.45 -4.88 6.70
N GLU A 55 3.75 -6.00 6.68
CA GLU A 55 3.96 -7.04 7.68
C GLU A 55 5.35 -7.66 7.52
N LYS A 56 5.98 -8.06 8.63
CA LYS A 56 7.35 -8.63 8.63
C LYS A 56 7.49 -9.98 7.93
N GLY A 57 6.41 -10.47 7.29
CA GLY A 57 6.31 -11.83 6.77
C GLY A 57 6.31 -12.86 7.90
N ARG A 58 6.07 -14.12 7.57
CA ARG A 58 6.28 -15.20 8.53
C ARG A 58 7.79 -15.39 8.71
N CYS A 59 8.26 -15.39 9.97
CA CYS A 59 9.62 -15.83 10.26
C CYS A 59 9.74 -17.31 9.88
N PHE A 60 10.68 -17.64 9.00
CA PHE A 60 10.86 -18.98 8.45
C PHE A 60 11.16 -19.98 9.59
N TYR A 61 10.65 -21.20 9.46
CA TYR A 61 10.83 -22.31 10.39
C TYR A 61 12.26 -22.42 10.89
N LYS A 62 12.42 -22.70 12.19
CA LYS A 62 13.71 -23.04 12.80
C LYS A 62 14.24 -24.29 12.09
N VAL A 63 15.05 -24.12 11.04
CA VAL A 63 15.74 -25.23 10.39
C VAL A 63 16.79 -25.70 11.39
N THR A 64 16.42 -26.69 12.21
CA THR A 64 17.38 -27.43 13.01
C THR A 64 18.20 -28.26 12.03
N ILE A 65 19.30 -27.73 11.53
CA ILE A 65 20.30 -28.52 10.82
C ILE A 65 20.92 -29.43 11.88
N ARG A 66 20.41 -30.67 11.97
CA ARG A 66 21.04 -31.72 12.75
C ARG A 66 22.27 -32.16 11.96
N ASN A 67 23.42 -31.57 12.27
CA ASN A 67 24.72 -32.04 11.78
C ASN A 67 25.08 -33.34 12.53
N ASP A 68 24.42 -34.43 12.17
CA ASP A 68 24.89 -35.77 12.48
C ASP A 68 25.51 -36.33 11.19
N TRP A 69 26.77 -35.95 10.95
CA TRP A 69 27.63 -36.65 10.02
C TRP A 69 28.59 -37.51 10.84
N VAL A 70 28.41 -38.82 10.68
CA VAL A 70 29.25 -39.92 11.17
C VAL A 70 30.65 -39.82 10.57
#